data_AF-A0A7S2K278-F1
#
_entry.id   AF-A0A7S2K278-F1
#
_cell.length_a   1.000
_cell.length_b   1.000
_cell.length_c   1.000
_cell.angle_alpha   90.00
_cell.angle_beta   90.00
_cell.angle_gamma   90.00
#
_symmetry.space_group_name_H-M   'P 1'
#
loop_
_entity.id
_entity.type
_entity.pdbx_description
1 polymer ?
#
loop_
_entity_poly.entity_id
_entity_poly.type
_entity_poly.pdbx_seq_one_letter_code
_entity_poly.pdbx_strand_id
1 'polypeptide(L)'
;FCRGKFDDVECFQCHQRASYVYMRETYVPYPMQLNLCKLPVEDQIVCLNGLIDAKCENFISREQKRSCQNNATNCKQIENQKSCRIFRNFDEWIRGTMGKGIYDIFMKPYNFKVWAYPATEMSCG
;
A
#
# COMPACT_ATOMS: atom_id res chain seq x y z
N PHE A 1 24.24 9.24 -3.43
CA PHE A 1 25.03 10.39 -2.99
C PHE A 1 26.17 9.85 -2.15
N CYS A 2 27.38 9.80 -2.73
CA CYS A 2 28.70 9.54 -2.13
C CYS A 2 29.64 9.18 -3.30
N ARG A 3 30.01 10.17 -4.11
CA ARG A 3 31.22 10.10 -4.94
C ARG A 3 31.95 11.41 -4.72
N GLY A 4 33.02 11.35 -3.95
CA GLY A 4 33.91 12.45 -3.66
C GLY A 4 34.94 11.93 -2.68
N LYS A 5 36.19 11.78 -3.14
CA LYS A 5 37.33 11.50 -2.27
C LYS A 5 37.47 12.68 -1.31
N PHE A 6 37.19 12.44 -0.05
CA PHE A 6 37.47 13.36 1.05
C PHE A 6 38.54 12.66 1.87
N ASP A 7 39.79 13.02 1.61
CA ASP A 7 40.97 12.43 2.25
C ASP A 7 41.17 12.92 3.70
N ASP A 8 40.11 13.34 4.41
CA ASP A 8 40.17 13.81 5.82
C ASP A 8 38.81 13.71 6.57
N VAL A 9 38.19 12.52 6.67
CA VAL A 9 36.94 12.36 7.46
C VAL A 9 36.86 11.00 8.17
N GLU A 10 37.64 10.83 9.23
CA GLU A 10 37.51 9.69 10.16
C GLU A 10 36.41 9.91 11.24
N CYS A 11 35.38 10.73 10.97
CA CYS A 11 34.39 11.12 11.99
C CYS A 11 32.93 10.69 11.73
N PHE A 12 32.62 10.08 10.57
CA PHE A 12 31.26 9.55 10.31
C PHE A 12 31.30 8.17 9.64
N GLN A 13 30.60 7.21 10.24
CA GLN A 13 30.42 5.87 9.67
C GLN A 13 29.21 5.83 8.73
N CYS A 14 29.46 5.60 7.45
CA CYS A 14 28.42 5.39 6.44
C CYS A 14 27.89 3.95 6.52
N HIS A 15 26.60 3.79 6.82
CA HIS A 15 25.94 2.48 6.87
C HIS A 15 24.99 2.30 5.69
N GLN A 16 24.93 1.07 5.16
CA GLN A 16 23.88 0.70 4.21
C GLN A 16 22.53 0.67 4.93
N ARG A 17 21.48 1.21 4.28
CA ARG A 17 20.12 1.16 4.82
C ARG A 17 19.54 -0.24 4.63
N ALA A 18 19.85 -1.13 5.56
CA ALA A 18 19.28 -2.47 5.64
C ALA A 18 18.28 -2.54 6.79
N SER A 19 17.02 -2.84 6.49
CA SER A 19 15.96 -3.01 7.49
C SER A 19 15.11 -4.24 7.17
N TYR A 20 14.62 -4.88 8.23
CA TYR A 20 13.87 -6.13 8.16
C TYR A 20 12.64 -6.07 9.07
N VAL A 21 11.58 -6.75 8.65
CA VAL A 21 10.38 -7.01 9.42
C VAL A 21 10.45 -8.46 9.90
N TYR A 22 10.37 -8.67 11.21
CA TYR A 22 10.24 -10.00 11.77
C TYR A 22 8.76 -10.37 11.92
N MET A 23 8.32 -11.39 11.18
CA MET A 23 6.96 -11.91 11.23
C MET A 23 6.94 -13.37 10.76
N ARG A 24 6.00 -14.18 11.24
CA ARG A 24 5.89 -15.61 10.86
C ARG A 24 7.23 -16.37 10.99
N GLU A 25 7.97 -16.09 12.07
CA GLU A 25 9.28 -16.68 12.35
C GLU A 25 10.35 -16.44 11.27
N THR A 26 10.14 -15.47 10.38
CA THR A 26 11.06 -15.14 9.28
C THR A 26 11.42 -13.65 9.28
N TYR A 27 12.60 -13.33 8.73
CA TYR A 27 13.03 -11.95 8.48
C TYR A 27 12.72 -11.57 7.05
N VAL A 28 11.71 -10.71 6.87
CA VAL A 28 11.31 -10.19 5.56
C VAL A 28 12.02 -8.84 5.33
N PRO A 29 12.81 -8.69 4.25
CA PRO A 29 13.48 -7.42 3.98
C PRO A 29 12.45 -6.32 3.66
N TYR A 30 12.74 -5.11 4.13
CA TYR A 30 11.93 -3.95 3.79
C TYR A 30 12.19 -3.51 2.34
N PRO A 31 11.15 -3.15 1.57
CA PRO A 31 9.74 -3.14 1.95
C PRO A 31 9.07 -4.52 1.88
N MET A 32 8.24 -4.84 2.88
CA MET A 32 7.58 -6.15 3.01
C MET A 32 6.73 -6.50 1.78
N GLN A 33 5.96 -5.55 1.26
CA GLN A 33 5.04 -5.76 0.13
C GLN A 33 5.71 -6.22 -1.17
N LEU A 34 7.04 -6.05 -1.31
CA LEU A 34 7.80 -6.52 -2.49
C LEU A 34 8.48 -7.87 -2.25
N ASN A 35 8.45 -8.38 -1.01
CA ASN A 35 9.21 -9.55 -0.57
C ASN A 35 8.28 -10.64 -0.01
N LEU A 36 7.07 -10.77 -0.56
CA LEU A 36 6.07 -11.74 -0.13
C LEU A 36 6.58 -13.19 -0.18
N CYS A 37 7.50 -13.50 -1.09
CA CYS A 37 8.11 -14.82 -1.25
C CYS A 37 8.81 -15.36 0.02
N LYS A 38 9.09 -14.49 1.01
CA LYS A 38 9.65 -14.88 2.30
C LYS A 38 8.61 -15.38 3.30
N LEU A 39 7.32 -15.12 3.06
CA LEU A 39 6.21 -15.58 3.90
C LEU A 39 5.88 -17.06 3.66
N PRO A 40 5.15 -17.73 4.56
CA PRO A 40 4.54 -19.03 4.26
C PRO A 40 3.68 -18.98 3.00
N VAL A 41 3.59 -20.10 2.27
CA VAL A 41 2.90 -20.17 0.97
C VAL A 41 1.42 -19.78 1.09
N GLU A 42 0.79 -20.10 2.22
CA GLU A 42 -0.59 -19.78 2.52
C GLU A 42 -0.80 -18.26 2.57
N ASP A 43 0.07 -17.55 3.30
CA ASP A 43 0.04 -16.08 3.41
C ASP A 43 0.39 -15.42 2.07
N GLN A 44 1.27 -16.03 1.27
CA GLN A 44 1.59 -15.55 -0.08
C GLN A 44 0.35 -15.53 -0.97
N ILE A 45 -0.40 -16.64 -1.00
CA ILE A 45 -1.62 -16.77 -1.81
C ILE A 45 -2.66 -15.71 -1.37
N VAL A 46 -2.86 -15.55 -0.06
CA VAL A 46 -3.79 -14.54 0.48
C VAL A 46 -3.38 -13.13 0.09
N CYS A 47 -2.09 -12.79 0.19
CA CYS A 47 -1.58 -11.49 -0.22
C CYS A 47 -1.76 -11.23 -1.72
N LEU A 48 -1.44 -12.22 -2.56
CA LEU A 48 -1.53 -12.12 -4.02
C LEU A 48 -2.97 -11.98 -4.49
N ASN A 49 -3.89 -12.80 -3.98
CA ASN A 49 -5.31 -12.71 -4.33
C ASN A 49 -5.88 -11.34 -3.96
N GLY A 50 -5.60 -10.86 -2.74
CA GLY A 50 -6.05 -9.54 -2.33
C GLY A 50 -5.49 -8.41 -3.20
N LEU A 51 -4.26 -8.55 -3.69
CA LEU A 51 -3.65 -7.57 -4.60
C LEU A 51 -4.32 -7.60 -5.99
N ILE A 52 -4.61 -8.79 -6.51
CA ILE A 52 -5.34 -8.97 -7.77
C ILE A 52 -6.71 -8.30 -7.67
N ASP A 53 -7.46 -8.58 -6.60
CA ASP A 53 -8.79 -8.00 -6.35
C ASP A 53 -8.72 -6.47 -6.36
N ALA A 54 -7.78 -5.88 -5.59
CA ALA A 54 -7.60 -4.45 -5.54
C ALA A 54 -7.25 -3.84 -6.92
N LYS A 55 -6.42 -4.51 -7.72
CA LYS A 55 -6.08 -4.03 -9.07
C LYS A 55 -7.25 -4.17 -10.05
N CYS A 56 -8.00 -5.26 -9.99
CA CYS A 56 -9.21 -5.46 -10.79
C CYS A 56 -10.26 -4.39 -10.49
N GLU A 57 -10.53 -4.11 -9.21
CA GLU A 57 -11.45 -3.03 -8.83
C GLU A 57 -10.97 -1.64 -9.31
N ASN A 58 -9.67 -1.38 -9.20
CA ASN A 58 -9.06 -0.14 -9.67
C ASN A 58 -9.11 -0.03 -11.21
N PHE A 59 -9.06 -1.15 -11.93
CA PHE A 59 -9.21 -1.18 -13.38
C PHE A 59 -10.67 -0.92 -13.78
N ILE A 60 -11.62 -1.64 -13.21
CA ILE A 60 -13.07 -1.50 -13.47
C ILE A 60 -13.53 -0.06 -13.20
N SER A 61 -13.11 0.53 -12.07
CA SER A 61 -13.45 1.91 -11.74
C SER A 61 -12.85 2.94 -12.69
N ARG A 62 -11.74 2.64 -13.38
CA ARG A 62 -11.17 3.49 -14.45
C ARG A 62 -11.93 3.33 -15.77
N GLU A 63 -12.36 2.12 -16.11
CA GLU A 63 -13.15 1.86 -17.32
C GLU A 63 -14.54 2.47 -17.25
N GLN A 64 -15.22 2.33 -16.11
CA GLN A 64 -16.52 2.96 -15.89
C GLN A 64 -16.45 4.48 -16.06
N LYS A 65 -15.36 5.14 -15.63
CA LYS A 65 -15.12 6.59 -15.87
C LYS A 65 -15.03 6.92 -17.37
N ARG A 66 -14.32 6.09 -18.15
CA ARG A 66 -14.20 6.28 -19.61
C ARG A 66 -15.56 6.10 -20.30
N SER A 67 -16.34 5.11 -19.90
CA SER A 67 -17.66 4.84 -20.48
C SER A 67 -18.67 5.95 -20.16
N CYS A 68 -18.70 6.46 -18.93
CA CYS A 68 -19.63 7.53 -18.53
C CYS A 68 -19.26 8.93 -19.05
N GLN A 69 -18.10 9.12 -19.68
CA GLN A 69 -17.74 10.35 -20.41
C GLN A 69 -18.32 10.39 -21.82
N ASN A 70 -18.62 9.24 -22.44
CA ASN A 70 -19.03 9.16 -23.83
C ASN A 70 -20.56 9.21 -24.05
N ASN A 71 -21.36 9.00 -23.00
CA ASN A 71 -22.83 9.11 -23.05
C ASN A 71 -23.30 10.34 -22.26
N ALA A 72 -22.81 11.52 -22.66
CA ALA A 72 -23.10 12.81 -22.03
C ALA A 72 -24.53 13.33 -22.31
N THR A 73 -25.53 12.47 -22.27
CA THR A 73 -26.94 12.88 -22.22
C THR A 73 -27.59 12.28 -20.99
N ASN A 74 -27.62 13.13 -19.95
CA ASN A 74 -28.48 13.07 -18.77
C ASN A 74 -28.08 12.11 -17.64
N CYS A 75 -27.03 12.46 -16.88
CA CYS A 75 -26.77 11.89 -15.56
C CYS A 75 -26.46 12.99 -14.53
N LYS A 76 -27.36 13.97 -14.40
CA LYS A 76 -27.37 14.95 -13.29
C LYS A 76 -28.20 14.49 -12.06
N GLN A 77 -28.62 13.22 -12.00
CA GLN A 77 -29.39 12.68 -10.87
C GLN A 77 -28.87 11.31 -10.41
N ILE A 78 -27.55 11.21 -10.18
CA ILE A 78 -26.99 10.21 -9.27
C ILE A 78 -25.92 10.92 -8.44
N GLU A 79 -26.35 11.84 -7.58
CA GLU A 79 -25.48 12.57 -6.64
C GLU A 79 -25.05 11.71 -5.44
N ASN A 80 -25.33 10.40 -5.42
CA ASN A 80 -24.98 9.52 -4.31
C ASN A 80 -23.91 8.45 -4.59
N GLN A 81 -23.39 8.34 -5.82
CA GLN A 81 -22.48 7.22 -6.17
C GLN A 81 -21.40 7.58 -7.20
N LYS A 82 -20.90 8.82 -7.20
CA LYS A 82 -19.76 9.19 -8.04
C LYS A 82 -18.64 9.79 -7.19
N SER A 83 -17.68 8.94 -6.80
CA SER A 83 -16.33 9.46 -6.66
C SER A 83 -15.36 8.52 -7.34
N CYS A 84 -14.57 9.14 -8.21
CA CYS A 84 -13.36 8.62 -8.77
C CYS A 84 -12.34 8.28 -7.66
N ARG A 85 -12.60 7.21 -6.90
CA ARG A 85 -11.93 6.75 -5.66
C ARG A 85 -10.91 7.75 -5.09
N ILE A 86 -11.43 8.81 -4.46
CA ILE A 86 -10.71 9.52 -3.40
C ILE A 86 -10.91 8.64 -2.17
N PHE A 87 -9.83 8.08 -1.64
CA PHE A 87 -9.86 7.38 -0.36
C PHE A 87 -10.12 8.41 0.75
N ARG A 88 -10.85 8.03 1.80
CA ARG A 88 -11.23 8.98 2.86
C ARG A 88 -10.18 9.06 3.97
N ASN A 89 -9.49 7.95 4.21
CA ASN A 89 -8.52 7.80 5.28
C ASN A 89 -7.42 6.83 4.86
N PHE A 90 -6.37 6.78 5.68
CA PHE A 90 -5.19 5.95 5.44
C PHE A 90 -5.53 4.46 5.36
N ASP A 91 -6.48 3.97 6.16
CA ASP A 91 -6.95 2.58 6.15
C ASP A 91 -7.52 2.16 4.77
N GLU A 92 -8.43 2.97 4.24
CA GLU A 92 -9.04 2.76 2.91
C GLU A 92 -7.99 2.82 1.80
N TRP A 93 -7.05 3.77 1.89
CA TRP A 93 -5.97 3.90 0.91
C TRP A 93 -5.06 2.68 0.88
N ILE A 94 -4.64 2.17 2.05
CA ILE A 94 -3.82 0.95 2.13
C ILE A 94 -4.59 -0.21 1.51
N ARG A 95 -5.85 -0.41 1.93
CA ARG A 95 -6.66 -1.54 1.49
C ARG A 95 -6.92 -1.51 -0.01
N GLY A 96 -7.24 -0.34 -0.57
CA GLY A 96 -7.48 -0.17 -2.00
C GLY A 96 -6.23 -0.20 -2.87
N THR A 97 -5.04 0.03 -2.30
CA THR A 97 -3.77 0.02 -3.04
C THR A 97 -3.08 -1.34 -2.98
N MET A 98 -3.02 -1.94 -1.79
CA MET A 98 -2.26 -3.15 -1.49
C MET A 98 -3.14 -4.40 -1.41
N GLY A 99 -4.46 -4.24 -1.31
CA GLY A 99 -5.39 -5.35 -1.14
C GLY A 99 -5.56 -5.82 0.29
N LYS A 100 -6.60 -6.65 0.50
CA LYS A 100 -7.01 -7.12 1.83
C LYS A 100 -5.93 -7.98 2.51
N GLY A 101 -5.24 -8.84 1.75
CA GLY A 101 -4.25 -9.78 2.31
C GLY A 101 -3.07 -9.06 2.98
N ILE A 102 -2.38 -8.18 2.24
CA ILE A 102 -1.25 -7.38 2.77
C ILE A 102 -1.73 -6.45 3.90
N TYR A 103 -2.94 -5.91 3.77
CA TYR A 103 -3.55 -5.04 4.78
C TYR A 103 -3.72 -5.77 6.12
N ASP A 104 -4.38 -6.93 6.13
CA ASP A 104 -4.69 -7.65 7.37
C ASP A 104 -3.43 -8.26 8.01
N ILE A 105 -2.54 -8.82 7.20
CA ILE A 105 -1.36 -9.56 7.68
C ILE A 105 -0.30 -8.62 8.25
N PHE A 106 -0.09 -7.45 7.63
CA PHE A 106 1.02 -6.57 8.01
C PHE A 106 0.58 -5.14 8.26
N MET A 107 -0.03 -4.46 7.28
CA MET A 107 -0.14 -3.00 7.34
C MET A 107 -1.02 -2.51 8.49
N LYS A 108 -2.15 -3.16 8.75
CA LYS A 108 -3.06 -2.80 9.83
C LYS A 108 -2.41 -2.97 11.21
N PRO A 109 -1.93 -4.17 11.59
CA PRO A 109 -1.30 -4.35 12.91
C PRO A 109 0.00 -3.56 13.05
N TYR A 110 0.80 -3.44 11.98
CA TYR A 110 2.05 -2.67 12.00
C TYR A 110 1.79 -1.18 12.27
N ASN A 111 0.88 -0.55 11.51
CA ASN A 111 0.62 0.88 11.69
C ASN A 111 -0.01 1.17 13.04
N PHE A 112 -0.95 0.34 13.50
CA PHE A 112 -1.48 0.52 14.85
C PHE A 112 -0.39 0.38 15.92
N LYS A 113 0.54 -0.56 15.76
CA LYS A 113 1.67 -0.74 16.69
C LYS A 113 2.64 0.46 16.68
N VAL A 114 2.92 1.03 15.52
CA VAL A 114 3.84 2.17 15.39
C VAL A 114 3.21 3.45 15.94
N TRP A 115 1.95 3.70 15.59
CA TRP A 115 1.30 4.98 15.87
C TRP A 115 0.46 4.99 17.15
N ALA A 116 0.14 3.81 17.70
CA ALA A 116 -0.83 3.64 18.78
C ALA A 116 -2.18 4.34 18.50
N TYR A 117 -2.52 4.50 17.21
CA TYR A 117 -3.66 5.26 16.73
C TYR A 117 -4.27 4.56 15.50
N PRO A 118 -5.62 4.51 15.39
CA PRO A 118 -6.27 3.78 14.30
C PRO A 118 -6.07 4.46 12.94
N ALA A 119 -5.68 3.68 11.94
CA ALA A 119 -5.47 4.15 10.56
C ALA A 119 -6.75 4.72 9.90
N THR A 120 -7.92 4.40 10.45
CA THR A 120 -9.22 4.92 9.98
C THR A 120 -9.42 6.41 10.29
N GLU A 121 -8.69 6.93 11.27
CA GLU A 121 -8.75 8.35 11.69
C GLU A 121 -7.56 9.16 11.15
N MET A 122 -6.63 8.49 10.47
CA MET A 122 -5.50 9.15 9.83
C MET A 122 -5.87 9.62 8.42
N SER A 123 -5.41 10.81 8.03
CA SER A 123 -5.56 11.28 6.66
C SER A 123 -4.83 10.37 5.67
N CYS A 124 -5.41 10.18 4.49
CA CYS A 124 -4.69 9.70 3.31
C CYS A 124 -4.41 10.91 2.41
N GLY A 125 -3.20 11.00 1.87
CA GLY A 125 -2.65 12.21 1.22
C GLY A 125 -3.48 12.81 0.10
#